data_AF-N1UWB9-F1
#
_entry.id   AF-N1UWB9-F1
#
_cell.length_a   1.000
_cell.length_b   1.000
_cell.length_c   1.000
_cell.angle_alpha   90.00
_cell.angle_beta   90.00
_cell.angle_gamma   90.00
#
_symmetry.space_group_name_H-M   'P 1'
#
loop_
_entity.id
_entity.type
_entity.pdbx_description
1 polymer ?
#
loop_
_entity_poly.entity_id
_entity_poly.type
_entity_poly.pdbx_seq_one_letter_code
_entity_poly.pdbx_strand_id
1 'polypeptide(L)'
;MSTKNVTAAARKAVRHPQRGRRYTIEELMELADGGDAWAIGKVDDWEQHFARDDAGDLADICPDEDCEHFGEAVTVLYAEDGSVLEVDHGIWAHYPAVAKAS
;
A
#
# COMPACT_ATOMS: atom_id res chain seq x y z
N MET A 1 18.36 26.81 -22.36
CA MET A 1 18.46 26.07 -21.08
C MET A 1 18.24 27.07 -19.97
N SER A 2 17.12 27.00 -19.26
CA SER A 2 16.91 27.73 -18.01
C SER A 2 16.03 26.86 -17.12
N THR A 3 16.59 26.51 -15.97
CA THR A 3 16.12 25.52 -15.00
C THR A 3 14.76 25.88 -14.45
N LYS A 4 13.82 24.94 -14.50
CA LYS A 4 12.52 25.03 -13.82
C LYS A 4 12.77 25.00 -12.31
N ASN A 5 12.63 26.14 -11.64
CA ASN A 5 12.57 26.19 -10.18
C ASN A 5 11.28 25.47 -9.75
N VAL A 6 11.44 24.26 -9.21
CA VAL A 6 10.36 23.58 -8.49
C VAL A 6 10.21 24.33 -7.16
N THR A 7 9.22 25.21 -7.08
CA THR A 7 8.77 25.78 -5.82
C THR A 7 8.23 24.63 -4.97
N ALA A 8 9.04 24.17 -4.02
CA ALA A 8 8.59 23.32 -2.94
C ALA A 8 7.45 24.05 -2.24
N ALA A 9 6.22 23.59 -2.48
CA ALA A 9 5.05 24.07 -1.75
C ALA A 9 5.35 23.89 -0.27
N ALA A 10 5.45 25.03 0.43
CA ALA A 10 5.66 25.06 1.87
C ALA A 10 4.56 24.21 2.52
N ARG A 11 4.93 23.01 3.00
CA ARG A 11 4.07 22.17 3.82
C ARG A 11 3.70 23.00 5.04
N LYS A 12 2.50 23.58 5.02
CA LYS A 12 1.92 24.29 6.16
C LYS A 12 2.04 23.34 7.35
N ALA A 13 2.84 23.69 8.35
CA ALA A 13 3.08 22.83 9.49
C ALA A 13 1.74 22.56 10.19
N VAL A 14 1.15 21.40 9.90
CA VAL A 14 -0.17 21.05 10.42
C VAL A 14 0.01 20.81 11.91
N ARG A 15 -0.67 21.62 12.73
CA ARG A 15 -0.45 21.63 14.16
C ARG A 15 -1.28 20.52 14.79
N HIS A 16 -0.61 19.72 15.61
CA HIS A 16 -1.26 18.74 16.45
C HIS A 16 -2.34 19.40 17.33
N PRO A 17 -3.60 18.90 17.33
CA PRO A 17 -4.73 19.54 18.00
C PRO A 17 -4.54 19.60 19.53
N GLN A 18 -3.97 18.56 20.15
CA GLN A 18 -3.62 18.55 21.58
C GLN A 18 -2.21 17.99 21.84
N ARG A 19 -1.18 18.83 21.72
CA ARG A 19 0.23 18.40 21.79
C ARG A 19 0.49 17.47 23.00
N GLY A 20 1.02 16.28 22.73
CA GLY A 20 1.43 15.29 23.75
C GLY A 20 0.34 14.30 24.15
N ARG A 21 -0.90 14.47 23.68
CA ARG A 21 -1.94 13.44 23.81
C ARG A 21 -1.72 12.33 22.79
N ARG A 22 -1.90 11.08 23.23
CA ARG A 22 -2.03 9.92 22.34
C ARG A 22 -3.51 9.74 21.96
N TYR A 23 -3.74 9.40 20.70
CA TYR A 23 -5.07 9.12 20.15
C TYR A 23 -5.12 7.67 19.69
N THR A 24 -6.27 7.02 19.81
CA THR A 24 -6.54 5.77 19.09
C THR A 24 -6.83 6.07 17.60
N ILE A 25 -6.87 5.04 16.75
CA ILE A 25 -7.17 5.24 15.32
C ILE A 25 -8.61 5.76 15.13
N GLU A 26 -9.56 5.29 15.93
CA GLU A 26 -10.95 5.74 15.89
C GLU A 26 -11.07 7.23 16.23
N GLU A 27 -10.35 7.70 17.26
CA GLU A 27 -10.32 9.11 17.62
C GLU A 27 -9.65 9.98 16.53
N LEU A 28 -8.67 9.43 15.81
CA LEU A 28 -8.05 10.11 14.68
C LEU A 28 -8.99 10.18 13.48
N MET A 29 -9.76 9.12 13.20
CA MET A 29 -10.78 9.11 12.15
C MET A 29 -11.88 10.13 12.43
N GLU A 30 -12.40 10.20 13.66
CA GLU A 30 -13.40 11.22 14.03
C GLU A 30 -12.90 12.66 13.82
N LEU A 31 -11.63 12.92 14.16
CA LEU A 31 -11.00 14.22 13.93
C LEU A 31 -10.78 14.51 12.43
N ALA A 32 -10.40 13.48 11.67
CA ALA A 32 -10.21 13.58 10.22
C ALA A 32 -11.54 13.89 9.50
N ASP A 33 -12.62 13.21 9.90
CA ASP A 33 -13.99 13.48 9.43
C ASP A 33 -14.45 14.90 9.78
N GLY A 34 -14.00 15.41 10.93
CA GLY A 34 -14.17 16.81 11.33
C GLY A 34 -13.32 17.82 10.54
N GLY A 35 -12.47 17.37 9.62
CA GLY A 35 -11.61 18.20 8.78
C GLY A 35 -10.28 18.61 9.43
N ASP A 36 -9.86 17.96 10.52
CA ASP A 36 -8.55 18.20 11.12
C ASP A 36 -7.43 17.65 10.22
N ALA A 37 -6.71 18.56 9.57
CA ALA A 37 -5.66 18.20 8.63
C ALA A 37 -4.49 17.41 9.25
N TRP A 38 -4.26 17.49 10.57
CA TRP A 38 -3.20 16.72 11.22
C TRP A 38 -3.68 15.28 11.43
N ALA A 39 -4.93 15.11 11.83
CA ALA A 39 -5.55 13.81 11.97
C ALA A 39 -5.66 13.08 10.61
N ILE A 40 -6.04 13.79 9.55
CA ILE A 40 -6.06 13.25 8.17
C ILE A 40 -4.69 12.68 7.80
N GLY A 41 -3.61 13.43 8.02
CA GLY A 41 -2.25 12.94 7.72
C GLY A 41 -1.83 11.74 8.59
N LYS A 42 -2.32 11.64 9.82
CA LYS A 42 -2.04 10.50 10.70
C LYS A 42 -2.82 9.24 10.31
N VAL A 43 -4.06 9.40 9.85
CA VAL A 43 -4.86 8.30 9.30
C VAL A 43 -4.23 7.81 8.00
N ASP A 44 -3.85 8.71 7.09
CA ASP A 44 -3.14 8.36 5.85
C ASP A 44 -1.80 7.64 6.12
N ASP A 45 -0.99 8.13 7.06
CA ASP A 45 0.24 7.43 7.49
C ASP A 45 -0.06 6.01 8.03
N TRP A 46 -1.14 5.85 8.79
CA TRP A 46 -1.57 4.58 9.36
C TRP A 46 -2.05 3.63 8.25
N GLU A 47 -2.93 4.09 7.37
CA GLU A 47 -3.43 3.33 6.21
C GLU A 47 -2.28 2.88 5.31
N GLN A 48 -1.31 3.75 5.03
CA GLN A 48 -0.13 3.37 4.24
C GLN A 48 0.74 2.33 4.95
N HIS A 49 0.84 2.35 6.28
CA HIS A 49 1.57 1.31 7.00
C HIS A 49 0.86 -0.04 6.97
N PHE A 50 -0.45 -0.08 7.23
CA PHE A 50 -1.21 -1.32 7.14
C PHE A 50 -1.32 -1.84 5.70
N ALA A 51 -1.52 -0.95 4.73
CA ALA A 51 -1.46 -1.31 3.33
C ALA A 51 -0.07 -1.81 2.91
N ARG A 52 1.01 -1.44 3.61
CA ARG A 52 2.35 -2.02 3.38
C ARG A 52 2.55 -3.36 4.06
N ASP A 53 1.83 -3.64 5.14
CA ASP A 53 1.81 -4.99 5.73
C ASP A 53 1.07 -5.98 4.80
N ASP A 54 0.07 -5.50 4.05
CA ASP A 54 -0.64 -6.30 3.03
C ASP A 54 -0.04 -6.19 1.60
N ALA A 55 0.70 -5.12 1.29
CA ALA A 55 1.44 -5.01 0.04
C ALA A 55 2.72 -5.83 0.16
N GLY A 56 2.67 -7.08 -0.29
CA GLY A 56 3.85 -7.93 -0.34
C GLY A 56 5.04 -7.25 -1.01
N ASP A 57 6.24 -7.65 -0.63
CA ASP A 57 7.50 -6.98 -0.94
C ASP A 57 7.91 -7.01 -2.44
N LEU A 58 7.04 -7.45 -3.36
CA LEU A 58 7.35 -7.75 -4.77
C LEU A 58 8.66 -8.54 -4.92
N ALA A 59 8.97 -9.39 -3.94
CA ALA A 59 10.24 -10.12 -3.88
C ALA A 59 10.18 -11.44 -4.64
N ASP A 60 8.96 -11.91 -4.93
CA ASP A 60 8.71 -13.13 -5.68
C ASP A 60 8.72 -12.84 -7.17
N ILE A 61 8.86 -13.89 -7.96
CA ILE A 61 8.85 -13.83 -9.42
C ILE A 61 7.59 -14.53 -9.92
N CYS A 62 6.92 -13.93 -10.92
CA CYS A 62 5.71 -14.49 -11.50
C CYS A 62 5.96 -15.94 -11.95
N PRO A 63 5.28 -16.94 -11.35
CA PRO A 63 5.54 -18.35 -11.64
C PRO A 63 4.73 -18.88 -12.83
N ASP A 64 3.83 -18.08 -13.41
CA ASP A 64 2.90 -18.50 -14.45
C ASP A 64 3.50 -18.30 -15.84
N GLU A 65 3.94 -19.39 -16.48
CA GLU A 65 4.58 -19.37 -17.81
C GLU A 65 3.65 -18.86 -18.91
N ASP A 66 2.34 -18.91 -18.71
CA ASP A 66 1.34 -18.41 -19.66
C ASP A 66 1.00 -16.92 -19.41
N CYS A 67 1.57 -16.31 -18.36
CA CYS A 67 1.40 -14.89 -18.07
C CYS A 67 2.29 -14.03 -18.98
N GLU A 68 1.73 -12.94 -19.52
CA GLU A 68 2.48 -11.97 -20.34
C GLU A 68 3.67 -11.36 -19.57
N HIS A 69 3.56 -11.30 -18.25
CA HIS A 69 4.56 -10.77 -17.31
C HIS A 69 5.33 -11.89 -16.59
N PHE A 70 5.39 -13.10 -17.17
CA PHE A 70 6.19 -14.19 -16.62
C PHE A 70 7.64 -13.76 -16.37
N GLY A 71 8.16 -14.05 -15.18
CA GLY A 71 9.52 -13.66 -14.79
C GLY A 71 9.65 -12.24 -14.21
N GLU A 72 8.58 -11.44 -14.15
CA GLU A 72 8.59 -10.13 -13.49
C GLU A 72 8.39 -10.24 -11.98
N ALA A 73 8.81 -9.19 -11.26
CA ALA A 73 8.69 -9.08 -9.81
C ALA A 73 7.23 -8.88 -9.39
N VAL A 74 6.75 -9.73 -8.49
CA VAL A 74 5.33 -9.83 -8.09
C VAL A 74 5.19 -10.10 -6.60
N THR A 75 3.98 -9.90 -6.09
CA THR A 75 3.55 -10.38 -4.78
C THR A 75 2.74 -11.65 -4.98
N VAL A 76 3.15 -12.74 -4.34
CA VAL A 76 2.40 -14.01 -4.40
C VAL A 76 1.65 -14.22 -3.09
N LEU A 77 0.33 -14.31 -3.17
CA LEU A 77 -0.52 -14.68 -2.06
C LEU A 77 -0.64 -16.20 -2.00
N TYR A 78 -0.34 -16.80 -0.85
CA TYR A 78 -0.43 -18.24 -0.61
C TYR A 78 -1.59 -18.57 0.33
N ALA A 79 -2.23 -19.72 0.12
CA ALA A 79 -3.15 -20.32 1.07
C ALA A 79 -2.41 -20.93 2.26
N GLU A 80 -3.15 -21.33 3.30
CA GLU A 80 -2.58 -21.98 4.49
C GLU A 80 -1.82 -23.29 4.18
N ASP A 81 -2.16 -23.97 3.08
CA ASP A 81 -1.49 -25.18 2.61
C ASP A 81 -0.27 -24.91 1.72
N GLY A 82 0.07 -23.63 1.51
CA GLY A 82 1.16 -23.19 0.65
C GLY A 82 0.85 -23.19 -0.84
N SER A 83 -0.39 -23.44 -1.25
CA SER A 83 -0.80 -23.27 -2.65
C SER A 83 -0.89 -21.79 -3.03
N VAL A 84 -0.52 -21.44 -4.26
CA VAL A 84 -0.64 -20.07 -4.77
C VAL A 84 -2.10 -19.75 -5.00
N LEU A 85 -2.59 -18.70 -4.33
CA LEU A 85 -3.92 -18.15 -4.52
C LEU A 85 -3.91 -17.07 -5.59
N GLU A 86 -3.01 -16.10 -5.49
CA GLU A 86 -3.03 -14.92 -6.35
C GLU A 86 -1.60 -14.45 -6.64
N VAL A 87 -1.38 -13.96 -7.85
CA VAL A 87 -0.14 -13.33 -8.30
C VAL A 87 -0.46 -11.89 -8.66
N ASP A 88 0.02 -10.95 -7.85
CA ASP A 88 -0.22 -9.52 -8.02
C ASP A 88 1.00 -8.82 -8.62
N HIS A 89 0.80 -8.16 -9.76
CA HIS A 89 1.78 -7.32 -10.47
C HIS A 89 1.68 -5.83 -10.07
N GLY A 90 0.97 -5.51 -9.00
CA GLY A 90 0.79 -4.19 -8.40
C GLY A 90 -0.29 -3.32 -9.06
N ILE A 91 -0.51 -3.46 -10.37
CA ILE A 91 -1.62 -2.78 -11.09
C ILE A 91 -2.73 -3.77 -11.46
N TRP A 92 -2.37 -5.04 -11.60
CA TRP A 92 -3.26 -6.12 -12.02
C TRP A 92 -2.80 -7.42 -11.37
N ALA A 93 -3.75 -8.29 -11.04
CA ALA A 93 -3.49 -9.58 -10.45
C ALA A 93 -4.19 -10.70 -11.23
N HIS A 94 -3.63 -11.91 -11.13
CA HIS A 94 -4.25 -13.11 -11.66
C HIS A 94 -4.13 -14.31 -10.73
N TYR A 95 -5.02 -15.25 -10.95
CA TYR A 95 -4.95 -16.57 -10.36
C TYR A 95 -4.01 -17.43 -11.22
N PRO A 96 -3.13 -18.25 -10.63
CA PRO A 96 -2.31 -19.15 -11.42
C PRO A 96 -3.24 -20.05 -12.25
N ALA A 97 -2.87 -20.29 -13.52
CA ALA A 97 -3.51 -21.31 -14.32
C ALA A 97 -3.28 -22.65 -13.61
N VAL A 98 -4.24 -23.07 -12.77
CA VAL A 98 -4.14 -24.31 -12.01
C VAL A 98 -3.89 -25.41 -13.03
N ALA A 99 -2.64 -25.90 -13.09
CA ALA A 99 -2.34 -27.08 -13.87
C ALA A 99 -3.27 -28.15 -13.29
N LYS A 100 -4.25 -28.57 -14.10
CA LYS A 100 -5.11 -29.70 -13.79
C LYS A 100 -4.25 -30.76 -13.13
N ALA A 101 -4.54 -31.07 -11.86
CA ALA A 101 -4.00 -32.24 -11.22
C ALA A 101 -4.19 -33.41 -12.20
N SER A 102 -3.08 -34.06 -12.55
CA SER A 102 -3.02 -35.16 -13.49
C SER A 102 -3.93 -36.31 -13.09
#